data_AF-Q6CFW9-F1
#
_entry.id   AF-Q6CFW9-F1
#
_cell.length_a   1.000
_cell.length_b   1.000
_cell.length_c   1.000
_cell.angle_alpha   90.00
_cell.angle_beta   90.00
_cell.angle_gamma   90.00
#
_symmetry.space_group_name_H-M   'P 1'
#
loop_
_entity.id
_entity.type
_entity.pdbx_description
1 polymer ?
#
loop_
_entity_poly.entity_id
_entity_poly.type
_entity_poly.pdbx_seq_one_letter_code
_entity_poly.pdbx_strand_id
1 'polypeptide(L)'
;MTIHFTTMLRQIGRHSVGLRRYTTAGTRDSHVLTGSVYGTTEIDLFNRPTSTENDVKLEPSETAKVDGKVSMEPRIPNKLISQVRGLFPDRDSLHARVSLADSVGRTRIGIVPLGPQDMTVKKRKDANILNALLADPLASDQRWYDAFLARIASKDIVLSPGKYTGHGTQNSRWDMSLPSPFLKEVDVDIMEATSFADSLDNIRDCHWIIYVGEGEGLKAWPSVNLRDLAEDDFVAIVSATLTVNSEEAFEAVSLLRKSPSNSPKYLKLWQKSNFEQLSRAMKRMSANHDRALRYSIYQTCRDLCASDVSKESLMKGEADTIKTLRSEWSRNAHRELQTVLKQQLLKWRQSELPWYKLYWRIDDVDGITRDSLEYAFLPASRQSMCYLLGRIDGFACTTPNSPEPLTDGIYGLSPVEHWDSPSDDVIGQTLEELDDTLVSELHSRAYHEFLKVVLGIQLPTVIIPALGVYLYDLSLYNMGSIAAFGIVWGCFKLQKTWDALCSDFSVAVFEKARASINSCEQLIWSRWEGKAIEEKERVDDRKKLVAEMEESITQNK
;
A
#
# COMPACT_ATOMS: atom_id res chain seq x y z
N MET A 1 53.84 28.81 44.62
CA MET A 1 52.77 28.14 45.40
C MET A 1 51.71 27.46 44.55
N THR A 2 51.39 27.96 43.36
CA THR A 2 50.36 27.40 42.44
C THR A 2 50.68 25.99 41.90
N ILE A 3 51.97 25.68 41.71
CA ILE A 3 52.41 24.35 41.24
C ILE A 3 52.30 23.30 42.35
N HIS A 4 52.67 23.62 43.60
CA HIS A 4 52.56 22.65 44.70
C HIS A 4 51.11 22.37 45.12
N PHE A 5 50.23 23.35 44.99
CA PHE A 5 48.80 23.19 45.31
C PHE A 5 48.09 22.26 44.30
N THR A 6 48.45 22.33 43.02
CA THR A 6 47.93 21.42 41.98
C THR A 6 48.47 20.00 42.10
N THR A 7 49.72 19.82 42.55
CA THR A 7 50.27 18.47 42.85
C THR A 7 49.59 17.85 44.07
N MET A 8 49.31 18.65 45.11
CA MET A 8 48.67 18.17 46.34
C MET A 8 47.21 17.72 46.09
N LEU A 9 46.45 18.47 45.29
CA LEU A 9 45.09 18.09 44.88
C LEU A 9 45.07 16.84 43.96
N ARG A 10 46.08 16.66 43.11
CA ARG A 10 46.26 15.43 42.29
C ARG A 10 46.56 14.19 43.13
N GLN A 11 47.29 14.34 44.24
CA GLN A 11 47.64 13.22 45.12
C GLN A 11 46.45 12.74 45.96
N ILE A 12 45.59 13.66 46.42
CA ILE A 12 44.38 13.32 47.17
C ILE A 12 43.36 12.57 46.27
N GLY A 13 43.26 12.93 44.98
CA GLY A 13 42.36 12.27 44.04
C GLY A 13 42.79 10.87 43.56
N ARG A 14 44.07 10.48 43.71
CA ARG A 14 44.57 9.17 43.26
C ARG A 14 44.38 8.04 44.28
N HIS A 15 44.14 8.35 45.55
CA HIS A 15 43.98 7.34 46.60
C HIS A 15 42.57 6.72 46.67
N SER A 16 41.59 7.22 45.90
CA SER A 16 40.19 6.75 45.95
C SER A 16 39.75 5.80 44.83
N VAL A 17 40.61 5.44 43.87
CA VAL A 17 40.24 4.56 42.74
C VAL A 17 41.20 3.38 42.62
N GLY A 18 40.89 2.30 43.34
CA GLY A 18 41.59 1.02 43.29
C GLY A 18 40.66 -0.12 42.85
N LEU A 19 41.04 -0.75 41.73
CA LEU A 19 40.70 -2.12 41.25
C LEU A 19 39.25 -2.47 40.89
N ARG A 20 39.01 -2.73 39.59
CA ARG A 20 38.84 -4.10 39.02
C ARG A 20 38.65 -4.06 37.49
N ARG A 21 39.53 -4.75 36.77
CA ARG A 21 39.38 -5.19 35.36
C ARG A 21 39.09 -6.70 35.37
N TYR A 22 38.12 -7.14 34.57
CA TYR A 22 38.00 -8.47 33.95
C TYR A 22 37.28 -8.24 32.61
N THR A 23 37.95 -8.29 31.45
CA THR A 23 38.27 -9.44 30.58
C THR A 23 37.06 -10.18 29.99
N THR A 24 37.08 -10.24 28.66
CA THR A 24 36.17 -10.71 27.61
C THR A 24 36.23 -12.22 27.32
N ALA A 25 35.14 -12.81 26.78
CA ALA A 25 35.07 -13.95 25.83
C ALA A 25 33.61 -14.01 25.30
N GLY A 26 33.26 -14.07 23.99
CA GLY A 26 33.53 -15.10 22.97
C GLY A 26 32.66 -16.34 23.26
N THR A 27 31.70 -16.86 22.47
CA THR A 27 31.62 -17.25 21.03
C THR A 27 30.18 -17.78 20.79
N ARG A 28 29.45 -17.42 19.71
CA ARG A 28 29.18 -18.17 18.46
C ARG A 28 28.99 -19.71 18.61
N ASP A 29 27.82 -20.24 18.26
CA ASP A 29 27.64 -21.07 17.04
C ASP A 29 26.18 -21.52 16.76
N SER A 30 25.93 -21.63 15.46
CA SER A 30 24.73 -21.99 14.70
C SER A 30 24.52 -23.49 14.57
N HIS A 31 23.27 -23.97 14.41
CA HIS A 31 23.00 -25.13 13.54
C HIS A 31 21.60 -25.07 12.89
N VAL A 32 21.63 -25.23 11.57
CA VAL A 32 20.54 -25.42 10.61
C VAL A 32 20.19 -26.90 10.55
N LEU A 33 18.90 -27.26 10.48
CA LEU A 33 18.46 -28.55 9.92
C LEU A 33 17.17 -28.37 9.10
N THR A 34 17.31 -28.74 7.83
CA THR A 34 16.33 -28.93 6.77
C THR A 34 15.60 -30.27 6.89
N GLY A 35 14.35 -30.36 6.42
CA GLY A 35 13.67 -31.64 6.21
C GLY A 35 12.31 -31.50 5.53
N SER A 36 12.31 -31.66 4.20
CA SER A 36 11.14 -31.83 3.33
C SER A 36 10.79 -33.31 3.21
N VAL A 37 9.50 -33.66 3.23
CA VAL A 37 8.99 -34.96 2.75
C VAL A 37 7.66 -34.74 2.01
N TYR A 38 7.68 -35.09 0.73
CA TYR A 38 6.54 -35.23 -0.19
C TYR A 38 5.72 -36.48 0.14
N GLY A 39 4.41 -36.43 -0.09
CA GLY A 39 3.51 -37.59 -0.06
C GLY A 39 2.30 -37.39 -0.95
N THR A 40 2.41 -37.86 -2.18
CA THR A 40 1.35 -38.04 -3.19
C THR A 40 0.66 -39.39 -3.03
N THR A 41 -0.66 -39.46 -3.15
CA THR A 41 -1.38 -40.68 -3.54
C THR A 41 -2.61 -40.37 -4.39
N GLU A 42 -2.57 -40.92 -5.59
CA GLU A 42 -3.62 -41.05 -6.60
C GLU A 42 -4.72 -42.06 -6.23
N ILE A 43 -5.94 -41.69 -6.63
CA ILE A 43 -6.92 -42.47 -7.43
C ILE A 43 -7.41 -43.82 -6.87
N ASP A 44 -8.74 -43.92 -6.74
CA ASP A 44 -9.44 -45.15 -7.15
C ASP A 44 -10.86 -44.87 -7.68
N LEU A 45 -11.16 -45.61 -8.76
CA LEU A 45 -12.32 -45.58 -9.65
C LEU A 45 -13.45 -46.50 -9.16
N PHE A 46 -14.60 -46.38 -9.83
CA PHE A 46 -15.78 -47.27 -9.87
C PHE A 46 -16.87 -47.12 -8.79
N ASN A 47 -18.01 -46.54 -9.19
CA ASN A 47 -19.25 -47.31 -9.35
C ASN A 47 -20.39 -46.48 -9.98
N ARG A 48 -20.92 -47.00 -11.10
CA ARG A 48 -22.31 -46.84 -11.60
C ARG A 48 -22.99 -48.19 -11.33
N PRO A 49 -24.31 -48.28 -11.09
CA PRO A 49 -25.36 -48.04 -12.12
C PRO A 49 -26.62 -47.40 -11.46
N THR A 50 -27.80 -47.14 -12.05
CA THR A 50 -28.63 -47.76 -13.09
C THR A 50 -29.72 -46.76 -13.51
N SER A 51 -30.21 -46.94 -14.72
CA SER A 51 -31.34 -46.31 -15.41
C SER A 51 -32.73 -46.50 -14.78
N THR A 52 -33.64 -45.55 -15.03
CA THR A 52 -35.06 -45.82 -15.32
C THR A 52 -35.61 -44.78 -16.29
N GLU A 53 -36.22 -45.29 -17.36
CA GLU A 53 -37.09 -44.63 -18.34
C GLU A 53 -38.24 -43.82 -17.72
N ASN A 54 -38.68 -42.77 -18.41
CA ASN A 54 -40.09 -42.59 -18.76
C ASN A 54 -40.27 -41.51 -19.83
N ASP A 55 -40.80 -41.93 -20.98
CA ASP A 55 -41.35 -41.12 -22.06
C ASP A 55 -42.59 -40.34 -21.62
N VAL A 56 -42.70 -39.06 -21.97
CA VAL A 56 -43.99 -38.41 -22.24
C VAL A 56 -43.86 -37.43 -23.42
N LYS A 57 -44.89 -37.50 -24.26
CA LYS A 57 -45.05 -37.08 -25.65
C LYS A 57 -45.50 -35.61 -25.78
N LEU A 58 -45.15 -35.02 -26.93
CA LEU A 58 -45.46 -33.69 -27.48
C LEU A 58 -46.95 -33.30 -27.55
N GLU A 59 -47.28 -32.00 -27.36
CA GLU A 59 -47.75 -31.04 -28.41
C GLU A 59 -48.34 -29.72 -27.82
N PRO A 60 -48.50 -28.64 -28.64
CA PRO A 60 -48.21 -27.25 -28.26
C PRO A 60 -49.45 -26.37 -28.04
N SER A 61 -49.31 -25.24 -27.34
CA SER A 61 -50.31 -24.18 -27.39
C SER A 61 -49.74 -22.76 -27.24
N GLU A 62 -50.18 -21.94 -28.19
CA GLU A 62 -50.59 -20.54 -28.04
C GLU A 62 -49.56 -19.42 -27.92
N THR A 63 -49.45 -18.73 -29.06
CA THR A 63 -49.12 -17.32 -29.26
C THR A 63 -49.79 -16.39 -28.26
N ALA A 64 -49.00 -15.60 -27.53
CA ALA A 64 -49.46 -14.40 -26.85
C ALA A 64 -48.65 -13.17 -27.31
N LYS A 65 -49.35 -12.23 -27.96
CA LYS A 65 -48.89 -10.86 -28.19
C LYS A 65 -48.63 -10.19 -26.84
N VAL A 66 -47.48 -9.53 -26.69
CA VAL A 66 -47.23 -8.58 -25.61
C VAL A 66 -46.78 -7.27 -26.23
N ASP A 67 -47.74 -6.38 -26.48
CA ASP A 67 -47.49 -4.94 -26.43
C ASP A 67 -47.51 -4.55 -24.95
N GLY A 68 -46.38 -4.04 -24.47
CA GLY A 68 -46.25 -3.59 -23.10
C GLY A 68 -44.86 -3.04 -22.86
N LYS A 69 -44.75 -1.70 -22.88
CA LYS A 69 -43.61 -0.95 -22.32
C LYS A 69 -43.25 -1.53 -20.95
N VAL A 70 -42.15 -2.27 -20.87
CA VAL A 70 -41.48 -2.59 -19.62
C VAL A 70 -40.08 -1.99 -19.70
N SER A 71 -40.01 -0.71 -19.37
CA SER A 71 -38.76 -0.08 -18.94
C SER A 71 -38.50 -0.53 -17.51
N MET A 72 -38.07 -1.78 -17.31
CA MET A 72 -37.53 -2.26 -16.03
C MET A 72 -36.01 -2.28 -16.15
N GLU A 73 -35.33 -1.22 -15.72
CA GLU A 73 -33.93 -1.29 -15.22
C GLU A 73 -33.72 -0.17 -14.18
N PRO A 74 -32.87 -0.34 -13.14
CA PRO A 74 -31.83 -1.39 -13.00
C PRO A 74 -31.87 -2.23 -11.70
N ARG A 75 -31.18 -3.37 -11.74
CA ARG A 75 -30.68 -4.17 -10.59
C ARG A 75 -29.24 -3.76 -10.27
N ILE A 76 -28.92 -3.68 -8.98
CA ILE A 76 -27.82 -2.90 -8.35
C ILE A 76 -27.97 -1.38 -8.60
N PRO A 77 -28.34 -0.58 -7.58
CA PRO A 77 -28.50 0.87 -7.71
C PRO A 77 -27.20 1.61 -8.03
N ASN A 78 -27.27 2.69 -8.83
CA ASN A 78 -26.12 3.57 -9.12
C ASN A 78 -25.47 4.13 -7.84
N LYS A 79 -26.26 4.33 -6.78
CA LYS A 79 -25.76 4.78 -5.47
C LYS A 79 -24.73 3.82 -4.87
N LEU A 80 -24.90 2.50 -5.04
CA LEU A 80 -23.95 1.52 -4.53
C LEU A 80 -22.68 1.48 -5.39
N ILE A 81 -22.82 1.68 -6.70
CA ILE A 81 -21.70 1.66 -7.65
C ILE A 81 -20.76 2.84 -7.44
N SER A 82 -21.31 4.04 -7.20
CA SER A 82 -20.48 5.23 -6.94
C SER A 82 -19.67 5.12 -5.65
N GLN A 83 -20.13 4.35 -4.66
CA GLN A 83 -19.40 4.09 -3.41
C GLN A 83 -18.21 3.14 -3.60
N VAL A 84 -18.21 2.31 -4.65
CA VAL A 84 -17.12 1.33 -4.91
C VAL A 84 -15.77 2.03 -5.06
N ARG A 85 -15.72 3.17 -5.75
CA ARG A 85 -14.48 3.90 -6.04
C ARG A 85 -13.75 4.38 -4.78
N GLY A 86 -14.49 4.66 -3.70
CA GLY A 86 -13.90 5.09 -2.43
C GLY A 86 -13.40 3.94 -1.56
N LEU A 87 -14.05 2.77 -1.67
CA LEU A 87 -13.79 1.64 -0.78
C LEU A 87 -12.80 0.62 -1.36
N PHE A 88 -12.79 0.42 -2.68
CA PHE A 88 -12.05 -0.66 -3.34
C PHE A 88 -10.86 -0.16 -4.18
N PRO A 89 -9.75 -0.94 -4.23
CA PRO A 89 -8.62 -0.69 -5.14
C PRO A 89 -9.01 -0.83 -6.59
N ASP A 90 -8.30 -0.12 -7.48
CA ASP A 90 -8.44 -0.31 -8.91
C ASP A 90 -7.71 -1.58 -9.37
N ARG A 91 -8.25 -2.73 -8.99
CA ARG A 91 -7.80 -4.04 -9.49
C ARG A 91 -8.68 -4.44 -10.68
N ASP A 92 -8.06 -4.98 -11.72
CA ASP A 92 -8.75 -5.45 -12.94
C ASP A 92 -9.61 -4.36 -13.60
N SER A 93 -9.15 -3.10 -13.58
CA SER A 93 -9.85 -1.94 -14.15
C SER A 93 -11.26 -1.76 -13.57
N LEU A 94 -11.42 -1.98 -12.26
CA LEU A 94 -12.68 -1.80 -11.53
C LEU A 94 -13.19 -0.35 -11.65
N HIS A 95 -12.31 0.63 -11.51
CA HIS A 95 -12.69 2.06 -11.56
C HIS A 95 -13.14 2.46 -12.96
N ALA A 96 -12.53 1.90 -14.01
CA ALA A 96 -12.98 2.11 -15.39
C ALA A 96 -14.40 1.56 -15.61
N ARG A 97 -14.70 0.36 -15.11
CA ARG A 97 -16.05 -0.24 -15.19
C ARG A 97 -17.09 0.54 -14.39
N VAL A 98 -16.72 1.05 -13.21
CA VAL A 98 -17.57 1.95 -12.41
C VAL A 98 -17.86 3.25 -13.17
N SER A 99 -16.84 3.87 -13.77
CA SER A 99 -17.01 5.07 -14.59
C SER A 99 -17.91 4.83 -15.80
N LEU A 100 -17.83 3.64 -16.39
CA LEU A 100 -18.66 3.24 -17.53
C LEU A 100 -20.13 3.07 -17.11
N ALA A 101 -20.38 2.44 -15.95
CA ALA A 101 -21.71 2.25 -15.39
C ALA A 101 -22.41 3.58 -14.99
N ASP A 102 -21.63 4.60 -14.64
CA ASP A 102 -22.13 5.96 -14.35
C ASP A 102 -22.31 6.81 -15.63
N SER A 103 -21.72 6.40 -16.76
CA SER A 103 -21.78 7.17 -18.00
C SER A 103 -23.16 7.07 -18.68
N VAL A 104 -23.69 8.20 -19.15
CA VAL A 104 -24.96 8.29 -19.92
C VAL A 104 -24.68 8.12 -21.44
N GLY A 105 -23.64 7.36 -21.78
CA GLY A 105 -23.19 7.15 -23.16
C GLY A 105 -24.03 6.11 -23.90
N ARG A 106 -23.83 6.02 -25.22
CA ARG A 106 -24.29 4.87 -25.99
C ARG A 106 -23.51 3.62 -25.59
N THR A 107 -24.20 2.49 -25.58
CA THR A 107 -23.60 1.18 -25.35
C THR A 107 -22.56 0.90 -26.42
N ARG A 108 -21.36 0.49 -25.99
CA ARG A 108 -20.25 0.15 -26.88
C ARG A 108 -19.89 -1.33 -26.76
N ILE A 109 -19.81 -2.04 -27.88
CA ILE A 109 -19.34 -3.43 -27.95
C ILE A 109 -17.98 -3.44 -28.65
N GLY A 110 -16.95 -3.92 -27.96
CA GLY A 110 -15.60 -4.07 -28.53
C GLY A 110 -15.43 -5.44 -29.19
N ILE A 111 -14.91 -5.47 -30.41
CA ILE A 111 -14.45 -6.69 -31.09
C ILE A 111 -12.93 -6.64 -31.08
N VAL A 112 -12.32 -7.59 -30.37
CA VAL A 112 -10.89 -7.56 -30.05
C VAL A 112 -10.22 -8.86 -30.50
N PRO A 113 -9.21 -8.80 -31.38
CA PRO A 113 -8.47 -10.00 -31.78
C PRO A 113 -7.55 -10.49 -30.66
N LEU A 114 -7.59 -11.80 -30.37
CA LEU A 114 -6.67 -12.49 -29.45
C LEU A 114 -5.81 -13.51 -30.24
N GLY A 115 -4.49 -13.31 -30.21
CA GLY A 115 -3.51 -14.26 -30.75
C GLY A 115 -2.19 -13.62 -31.20
N PRO A 116 -1.09 -14.41 -31.30
CA PRO A 116 0.20 -13.93 -31.79
C PRO A 116 0.10 -13.52 -33.27
N GLN A 117 0.72 -12.39 -33.60
CA GLN A 117 0.52 -11.65 -34.83
C GLN A 117 1.00 -12.40 -36.10
N ASP A 118 0.05 -12.80 -36.94
CA ASP A 118 0.24 -12.84 -38.40
C ASP A 118 -0.72 -11.82 -39.01
N MET A 119 -0.21 -10.61 -39.26
CA MET A 119 -0.99 -9.39 -39.51
C MET A 119 -1.89 -9.38 -40.75
N THR A 120 -1.80 -10.33 -41.68
CA THR A 120 -2.46 -10.19 -43.00
C THR A 120 -3.65 -11.12 -43.19
N VAL A 121 -3.57 -12.37 -42.74
CA VAL A 121 -4.61 -13.38 -42.98
C VAL A 121 -5.69 -13.34 -41.90
N LYS A 122 -5.34 -13.15 -40.62
CA LYS A 122 -6.31 -13.03 -39.51
C LYS A 122 -7.03 -11.67 -39.50
N LYS A 123 -6.32 -10.57 -39.82
CA LYS A 123 -6.99 -9.24 -39.98
C LYS A 123 -8.10 -9.26 -41.03
N ARG A 124 -7.96 -10.10 -42.07
CA ARG A 124 -9.00 -10.26 -43.09
C ARG A 124 -10.23 -11.01 -42.55
N LYS A 125 -10.01 -12.01 -41.69
CA LYS A 125 -11.07 -12.80 -41.04
C LYS A 125 -11.85 -11.98 -40.01
N ASP A 126 -11.15 -11.25 -39.14
CA ASP A 126 -11.77 -10.37 -38.15
C ASP A 126 -12.60 -9.27 -38.83
N ALA A 127 -12.03 -8.68 -39.90
CA ALA A 127 -12.74 -7.71 -40.72
C ALA A 127 -13.95 -8.31 -41.45
N ASN A 128 -13.89 -9.57 -41.89
CA ASN A 128 -14.99 -10.26 -42.58
C ASN A 128 -16.22 -10.42 -41.67
N ILE A 129 -16.01 -10.63 -40.36
CA ILE A 129 -17.11 -10.69 -39.38
C ILE A 129 -17.88 -9.36 -39.41
N LEU A 130 -17.18 -8.24 -39.26
CA LEU A 130 -17.81 -6.91 -39.31
C LEU A 130 -18.41 -6.59 -40.69
N ASN A 131 -17.72 -6.99 -41.77
CA ASN A 131 -18.21 -6.82 -43.14
C ASN A 131 -19.54 -7.54 -43.35
N ALA A 132 -19.65 -8.79 -42.91
CA ALA A 132 -20.87 -9.57 -43.05
C ALA A 132 -22.00 -9.05 -42.13
N LEU A 133 -21.68 -8.64 -40.90
CA LEU A 133 -22.66 -8.18 -39.92
C LEU A 133 -23.31 -6.84 -40.30
N LEU A 134 -22.51 -5.91 -40.83
CA LEU A 134 -22.94 -4.53 -41.09
C LEU A 134 -23.41 -4.29 -42.51
N ALA A 135 -23.35 -5.29 -43.39
CA ALA A 135 -23.79 -5.16 -44.76
C ALA A 135 -25.30 -4.90 -44.89
N ASP A 136 -25.67 -4.04 -45.84
CA ASP A 136 -27.02 -3.99 -46.38
C ASP A 136 -26.96 -4.30 -47.89
N PRO A 137 -27.04 -5.58 -48.27
CA PRO A 137 -26.90 -5.98 -49.67
C PRO A 137 -28.05 -5.51 -50.56
N LEU A 138 -29.16 -5.01 -49.98
CA LEU A 138 -30.34 -4.53 -50.71
C LEU A 138 -30.46 -3.00 -50.71
N ALA A 139 -29.56 -2.28 -50.04
CA ALA A 139 -29.54 -0.82 -50.06
C ALA A 139 -29.33 -0.28 -51.48
N SER A 140 -30.11 0.75 -51.84
CA SER A 140 -30.01 1.43 -53.14
C SER A 140 -28.69 2.18 -53.32
N ASP A 141 -28.12 2.69 -52.22
CA ASP A 141 -26.79 3.30 -52.19
C ASP A 141 -25.80 2.35 -51.50
N GLN A 142 -24.82 1.86 -52.26
CA GLN A 142 -23.76 0.96 -51.80
C GLN A 142 -22.43 1.69 -51.57
N ARG A 143 -22.33 2.99 -51.88
CA ARG A 143 -21.07 3.74 -51.83
C ARG A 143 -20.48 3.78 -50.42
N TRP A 144 -21.32 3.86 -49.41
CA TRP A 144 -20.91 3.82 -48.00
C TRP A 144 -20.30 2.46 -47.63
N TYR A 145 -20.82 1.36 -48.18
CA TYR A 145 -20.35 0.01 -47.89
C TYR A 145 -19.03 -0.28 -48.63
N ASP A 146 -18.88 0.19 -49.87
CA ASP A 146 -17.60 0.10 -50.58
C ASP A 146 -16.50 0.93 -49.88
N ALA A 147 -16.86 2.10 -49.35
CA ALA A 147 -15.93 2.89 -48.53
C ALA A 147 -15.60 2.22 -47.18
N PHE A 148 -16.57 1.53 -46.57
CA PHE A 148 -16.37 0.73 -45.36
C PHE A 148 -15.44 -0.47 -45.59
N LEU A 149 -15.55 -1.15 -46.74
CA LEU A 149 -14.64 -2.24 -47.12
C LEU A 149 -13.22 -1.75 -47.37
N ALA A 150 -13.05 -0.51 -47.82
CA ALA A 150 -11.75 0.14 -48.05
C ALA A 150 -11.11 0.75 -46.79
N ARG A 151 -11.66 0.50 -45.59
CA ARG A 151 -11.19 1.10 -44.33
C ARG A 151 -9.77 0.65 -43.96
N ILE A 152 -9.06 1.53 -43.24
CA ILE A 152 -7.67 1.32 -42.84
C ILE A 152 -7.62 0.45 -41.58
N ALA A 153 -7.18 -0.81 -41.72
CA ALA A 153 -7.06 -1.78 -40.61
C ALA A 153 -5.84 -1.55 -39.67
N SER A 154 -5.30 -0.33 -39.63
CA SER A 154 -4.13 0.03 -38.82
C SER A 154 -4.46 1.00 -37.68
N LYS A 155 -5.73 1.39 -37.52
CA LYS A 155 -6.22 2.23 -36.42
C LYS A 155 -7.49 1.63 -35.84
N ASP A 156 -7.76 1.92 -34.57
CA ASP A 156 -9.00 1.50 -33.93
C ASP A 156 -10.18 2.25 -34.55
N ILE A 157 -11.29 1.56 -34.79
CA ILE A 157 -12.44 2.12 -35.48
C ILE A 157 -13.66 2.00 -34.58
N VAL A 158 -14.41 3.08 -34.38
CA VAL A 158 -15.71 3.05 -33.72
C VAL A 158 -16.82 3.34 -34.73
N LEU A 159 -17.77 2.42 -34.80
CA LEU A 159 -18.84 2.37 -35.77
C LEU A 159 -20.15 2.71 -35.07
N SER A 160 -20.73 3.87 -35.41
CA SER A 160 -21.98 4.36 -34.83
C SER A 160 -23.15 4.26 -35.83
N PRO A 161 -24.40 4.08 -35.36
CA PRO A 161 -25.57 4.17 -36.22
C PRO A 161 -25.76 5.60 -36.72
N GLY A 162 -25.91 5.79 -38.03
CA GLY A 162 -26.17 7.13 -38.56
C GLY A 162 -26.15 7.24 -40.08
N LYS A 163 -26.13 8.48 -40.59
CA LYS A 163 -25.80 8.73 -41.99
C LYS A 163 -24.30 8.50 -42.18
N TYR A 164 -23.90 8.08 -43.38
CA TYR A 164 -22.50 7.86 -43.67
C TYR A 164 -21.70 9.16 -43.48
N THR A 165 -20.85 9.19 -42.44
CA THR A 165 -19.91 10.27 -42.16
C THR A 165 -18.60 9.65 -41.69
N GLY A 166 -17.51 9.90 -42.41
CA GLY A 166 -16.15 9.57 -41.95
C GLY A 166 -15.54 10.82 -41.31
N HIS A 167 -15.46 10.86 -39.99
CA HIS A 167 -14.76 11.94 -39.30
C HIS A 167 -13.49 11.39 -38.67
N GLY A 168 -12.33 11.90 -39.11
CA GLY A 168 -11.07 11.65 -38.43
C GLY A 168 -11.01 12.47 -37.15
N THR A 169 -11.22 11.84 -36.00
CA THR A 169 -10.80 12.37 -34.71
C THR A 169 -9.36 11.94 -34.45
N GLN A 170 -8.69 12.62 -33.51
CA GLN A 170 -7.24 12.65 -33.29
C GLN A 170 -6.50 11.31 -33.50
N ASN A 171 -5.34 11.40 -34.21
CA ASN A 171 -4.24 10.47 -34.51
C ASN A 171 -4.32 8.95 -34.23
N SER A 172 -5.08 8.44 -33.25
CA SER A 172 -5.11 7.05 -32.78
C SER A 172 -6.44 6.31 -32.97
N ARG A 173 -7.56 7.01 -33.24
CA ARG A 173 -8.91 6.41 -33.36
C ARG A 173 -9.68 6.99 -34.56
N TRP A 174 -10.54 6.17 -35.18
CA TRP A 174 -11.36 6.57 -36.32
C TRP A 174 -12.84 6.38 -36.02
N ASP A 175 -13.62 7.46 -36.01
CA ASP A 175 -15.06 7.40 -35.76
C ASP A 175 -15.82 7.47 -37.09
N MET A 176 -16.66 6.47 -37.35
CA MET A 176 -17.43 6.37 -38.59
C MET A 176 -18.89 6.05 -38.28
N SER A 177 -19.80 6.85 -38.84
CA SER A 177 -21.23 6.53 -38.77
C SER A 177 -21.66 5.76 -40.02
N LEU A 178 -22.42 4.68 -39.85
CA LEU A 178 -22.86 3.80 -40.93
C LEU A 178 -24.39 3.67 -40.95
N PRO A 179 -25.03 3.65 -42.13
CA PRO A 179 -26.47 3.47 -42.27
C PRO A 179 -26.92 2.00 -42.19
N SER A 180 -26.22 1.14 -41.44
CA SER A 180 -26.52 -0.30 -41.44
C SER A 180 -27.85 -0.64 -40.74
N PRO A 181 -28.60 -1.64 -41.22
CA PRO A 181 -29.85 -2.09 -40.59
C PRO A 181 -29.61 -2.61 -39.18
N PHE A 182 -28.51 -3.35 -38.98
CA PHE A 182 -28.16 -3.95 -37.70
C PHE A 182 -27.88 -2.90 -36.63
N LEU A 183 -27.07 -1.87 -36.94
CA LEU A 183 -26.76 -0.81 -35.97
C LEU A 183 -27.99 0.03 -35.63
N LYS A 184 -28.89 0.26 -36.60
CA LYS A 184 -30.16 0.98 -36.36
C LYS A 184 -31.12 0.20 -35.48
N GLU A 185 -31.15 -1.13 -35.62
CA GLU A 185 -32.03 -1.99 -34.84
C GLU A 185 -31.58 -2.12 -33.38
N VAL A 186 -30.25 -2.16 -33.16
CA VAL A 186 -29.66 -2.44 -31.85
C VAL A 186 -29.25 -1.15 -31.09
N ASP A 187 -29.04 -0.03 -31.79
CA ASP A 187 -28.59 1.27 -31.26
C ASP A 187 -27.32 1.19 -30.40
N VAL A 188 -26.29 0.54 -30.95
CA VAL A 188 -24.99 0.28 -30.30
C VAL A 188 -23.84 0.82 -31.14
N ASP A 189 -22.80 1.31 -30.46
CA ASP A 189 -21.51 1.60 -31.08
C ASP A 189 -20.63 0.33 -31.10
N ILE A 190 -20.07 -0.04 -32.25
CA ILE A 190 -19.15 -1.18 -32.34
C ILE A 190 -17.72 -0.67 -32.48
N MET A 191 -16.82 -1.07 -31.58
CA MET A 191 -15.39 -0.78 -31.67
C MET A 191 -14.65 -1.98 -32.28
N GLU A 192 -13.94 -1.76 -33.37
CA GLU A 192 -12.98 -2.70 -33.97
C GLU A 192 -11.57 -2.34 -33.44
N ALA A 193 -10.99 -3.21 -32.61
CA ALA A 193 -9.64 -3.03 -32.09
C ALA A 193 -8.60 -3.58 -33.07
N THR A 194 -7.49 -2.86 -33.21
CA THR A 194 -6.37 -3.32 -34.06
C THR A 194 -5.54 -4.41 -33.40
N SER A 195 -5.34 -4.32 -32.09
CA SER A 195 -4.53 -5.23 -31.28
C SER A 195 -4.96 -5.13 -29.83
N PHE A 196 -4.96 -6.24 -29.08
CA PHE A 196 -5.30 -6.23 -27.66
C PHE A 196 -4.40 -5.29 -26.83
N ALA A 197 -3.09 -5.27 -27.11
CA ALA A 197 -2.12 -4.48 -26.34
C ALA A 197 -2.20 -2.98 -26.65
N ASP A 198 -2.34 -2.61 -27.92
CA ASP A 198 -2.30 -1.22 -28.37
C ASP A 198 -3.63 -0.49 -28.14
N SER A 199 -4.73 -1.22 -28.11
CA SER A 199 -6.09 -0.67 -28.02
C SER A 199 -6.68 -0.67 -26.61
N LEU A 200 -5.88 -0.96 -25.57
CA LEU A 200 -6.37 -1.28 -24.23
C LEU A 200 -7.20 -0.15 -23.60
N ASP A 201 -6.83 1.11 -23.84
CA ASP A 201 -7.59 2.28 -23.38
C ASP A 201 -8.97 2.37 -24.05
N ASN A 202 -9.05 2.11 -25.35
CA ASN A 202 -10.32 2.11 -26.09
C ASN A 202 -11.19 0.88 -25.72
N ILE A 203 -10.56 -0.25 -25.40
CA ILE A 203 -11.25 -1.47 -24.95
C ILE A 203 -11.91 -1.24 -23.57
N ARG A 204 -11.26 -0.48 -22.67
CA ARG A 204 -11.82 -0.12 -21.36
C ARG A 204 -13.07 0.78 -21.45
N ASP A 205 -13.33 1.40 -22.59
CA ASP A 205 -14.57 2.15 -22.82
C ASP A 205 -15.73 1.26 -23.34
N CYS A 206 -15.51 -0.05 -23.51
CA CYS A 206 -16.52 -0.96 -24.08
C CYS A 206 -17.33 -1.67 -22.99
N HIS A 207 -18.66 -1.63 -23.08
CA HIS A 207 -19.57 -2.25 -22.12
C HIS A 207 -19.56 -3.79 -22.21
N TRP A 208 -19.22 -4.32 -23.38
CA TRP A 208 -19.04 -5.75 -23.62
C TRP A 208 -17.90 -5.97 -24.59
N ILE A 209 -17.16 -7.08 -24.42
CA ILE A 209 -16.03 -7.42 -25.28
C ILE A 209 -16.26 -8.78 -25.95
N ILE A 210 -16.08 -8.84 -27.27
CA ILE A 210 -16.07 -10.07 -28.06
C ILE A 210 -14.61 -10.32 -28.45
N TYR A 211 -14.03 -11.38 -27.91
CA TYR A 211 -12.68 -11.78 -28.25
C TYR A 211 -12.70 -12.70 -29.46
N VAL A 212 -11.93 -12.40 -30.50
CA VAL A 212 -11.85 -13.22 -31.71
C VAL A 212 -10.53 -13.97 -31.72
N GLY A 213 -10.57 -15.29 -31.68
CA GLY A 213 -9.37 -16.14 -31.72
C GLY A 213 -9.07 -16.88 -30.41
N GLU A 214 -7.81 -17.28 -30.25
CA GLU A 214 -7.33 -18.05 -29.10
C GLU A 214 -6.38 -17.20 -28.26
N GLY A 215 -6.71 -17.05 -26.97
CA GLY A 215 -5.91 -16.31 -26.01
C GLY A 215 -6.68 -16.01 -24.73
N GLU A 216 -6.00 -15.38 -23.78
CA GLU A 216 -6.63 -14.84 -22.57
C GLU A 216 -6.94 -13.36 -22.78
N GLY A 217 -8.22 -13.00 -22.66
CA GLY A 217 -8.67 -11.62 -22.63
C GLY A 217 -8.74 -11.05 -21.21
N LEU A 218 -9.37 -9.89 -21.04
CA LEU A 218 -9.63 -9.29 -19.73
C LEU A 218 -10.60 -10.17 -18.90
N LYS A 219 -10.06 -10.86 -17.88
CA LYS A 219 -10.76 -11.85 -17.05
C LYS A 219 -11.99 -11.32 -16.31
N ALA A 220 -11.96 -10.06 -15.89
CA ALA A 220 -13.03 -9.44 -15.09
C ALA A 220 -14.12 -8.75 -15.91
N TRP A 221 -13.98 -8.65 -17.24
CA TRP A 221 -14.94 -7.96 -18.11
C TRP A 221 -15.99 -8.91 -18.66
N PRO A 222 -17.24 -8.44 -18.86
CA PRO A 222 -18.25 -9.21 -19.57
C PRO A 222 -17.77 -9.48 -20.99
N SER A 223 -17.49 -10.75 -21.28
CA SER A 223 -16.90 -11.13 -22.56
C SER A 223 -17.42 -12.44 -23.12
N VAL A 224 -17.31 -12.59 -24.43
CA VAL A 224 -17.64 -13.81 -25.18
C VAL A 224 -16.47 -14.12 -26.11
N ASN A 225 -16.04 -15.38 -26.14
CA ASN A 225 -15.02 -15.83 -27.09
C ASN A 225 -15.69 -16.27 -28.39
N LEU A 226 -15.21 -15.74 -29.51
CA LEU A 226 -15.63 -16.08 -30.85
C LEU A 226 -14.49 -16.81 -31.57
N ARG A 227 -14.79 -18.00 -32.07
CA ARG A 227 -13.86 -18.80 -32.86
C ARG A 227 -14.32 -18.81 -34.31
N ASP A 228 -13.45 -18.30 -35.18
CA ASP A 228 -13.64 -18.35 -36.62
C ASP A 228 -12.98 -19.62 -37.18
N LEU A 229 -13.80 -20.61 -37.54
CA LEU A 229 -13.34 -21.93 -38.01
C LEU A 229 -13.47 -22.01 -39.54
N ALA A 230 -12.43 -22.51 -40.21
CA ALA A 230 -12.50 -22.94 -41.61
C ALA A 230 -12.95 -24.42 -41.67
N GLU A 231 -13.47 -24.86 -42.83
CA GLU A 231 -14.22 -26.11 -43.01
C GLU A 231 -13.70 -27.35 -42.23
N ASP A 232 -14.68 -28.09 -41.68
CA ASP A 232 -14.67 -29.45 -41.10
C ASP A 232 -14.54 -29.71 -39.58
N ASP A 233 -14.39 -28.70 -38.71
CA ASP A 233 -14.40 -28.94 -37.23
C ASP A 233 -15.54 -28.22 -36.47
N PHE A 234 -16.80 -28.51 -36.82
CA PHE A 234 -17.94 -28.12 -35.98
C PHE A 234 -18.02 -29.02 -34.74
N VAL A 235 -17.21 -28.73 -33.71
CA VAL A 235 -17.37 -29.35 -32.39
C VAL A 235 -18.45 -28.60 -31.60
N ALA A 236 -19.38 -29.36 -31.05
CA ALA A 236 -20.51 -28.86 -30.28
C ALA A 236 -20.06 -28.00 -29.09
N ILE A 237 -20.56 -26.76 -29.09
CA ILE A 237 -20.83 -25.81 -28.00
C ILE A 237 -20.26 -26.21 -26.62
N VAL A 238 -19.17 -25.54 -26.22
CA VAL A 238 -18.88 -25.27 -24.82
C VAL A 238 -19.49 -23.90 -24.51
N SER A 239 -20.30 -23.82 -23.46
CA SER A 239 -21.28 -22.78 -23.07
C SER A 239 -20.86 -21.29 -23.07
N ALA A 240 -19.64 -20.94 -23.47
CA ALA A 240 -19.16 -19.55 -23.55
C ALA A 240 -18.42 -19.21 -24.86
N THR A 241 -18.32 -20.14 -25.81
CA THR A 241 -17.60 -19.93 -27.08
C THR A 241 -18.54 -20.05 -28.26
N LEU A 242 -18.63 -18.99 -29.08
CA LEU A 242 -19.44 -18.98 -30.29
C LEU A 242 -18.56 -19.33 -31.50
N THR A 243 -18.97 -20.32 -32.28
CA THR A 243 -18.30 -20.71 -33.52
C THR A 243 -19.01 -20.08 -34.73
N VAL A 244 -18.25 -19.41 -35.57
CA VAL A 244 -18.73 -18.72 -36.78
C VAL A 244 -17.77 -19.02 -37.94
N ASN A 245 -18.26 -18.98 -39.17
CA ASN A 245 -17.40 -18.98 -40.37
C ASN A 245 -17.54 -17.63 -41.09
N SER A 246 -16.52 -16.77 -40.94
CA SER A 246 -16.54 -15.41 -41.48
C SER A 246 -16.43 -15.35 -43.00
N GLU A 247 -15.77 -16.33 -43.62
CA GLU A 247 -15.53 -16.38 -45.07
C GLU A 247 -16.80 -16.70 -45.83
N GLU A 248 -17.56 -17.70 -45.38
CA GLU A 248 -18.85 -18.07 -45.98
C GLU A 248 -19.90 -16.98 -45.81
N ALA A 249 -19.93 -16.31 -44.65
CA ALA A 249 -20.83 -15.19 -44.40
C ALA A 249 -20.54 -14.02 -45.35
N PHE A 250 -19.26 -13.69 -45.55
CA PHE A 250 -18.85 -12.64 -46.48
C PHE A 250 -19.15 -13.01 -47.93
N GLU A 251 -18.89 -14.27 -48.34
CA GLU A 251 -19.21 -14.75 -49.68
C GLU A 251 -20.72 -14.66 -49.95
N ALA A 252 -21.55 -15.08 -48.99
CA ALA A 252 -23.00 -14.99 -49.09
C ALA A 252 -23.44 -13.55 -49.39
N VAL A 253 -23.00 -12.59 -48.58
CA VAL A 253 -23.32 -11.15 -48.76
C VAL A 253 -22.84 -10.66 -50.12
N SER A 254 -21.65 -11.06 -50.56
CA SER A 254 -21.10 -10.67 -51.86
C SER A 254 -21.93 -11.18 -53.05
N LEU A 255 -22.48 -12.40 -52.95
CA LEU A 255 -23.33 -13.00 -53.98
C LEU A 255 -24.68 -12.29 -54.09
N LEU A 256 -25.26 -11.92 -52.94
CA LEU A 256 -26.52 -11.19 -52.89
C LEU A 256 -26.38 -9.77 -53.45
N ARG A 257 -25.23 -9.11 -53.20
CA ARG A 257 -24.91 -7.80 -53.77
C ARG A 257 -24.77 -7.81 -55.29
N LYS A 258 -24.27 -8.91 -55.88
CA LYS A 258 -24.11 -9.04 -57.34
C LYS A 258 -25.46 -9.14 -58.08
N SER A 259 -26.42 -9.85 -57.52
CA SER A 259 -27.76 -9.96 -58.08
C SER A 259 -28.76 -10.50 -57.04
N PRO A 260 -29.96 -9.91 -56.93
CA PRO A 260 -31.04 -10.46 -56.11
C PRO A 260 -31.43 -11.90 -56.47
N SER A 261 -31.15 -12.34 -57.71
CA SER A 261 -31.40 -13.71 -58.18
C SER A 261 -30.57 -14.78 -57.46
N ASN A 262 -29.52 -14.39 -56.73
CA ASN A 262 -28.66 -15.30 -55.95
C ASN A 262 -29.18 -15.59 -54.53
N SER A 263 -30.36 -15.09 -54.16
CA SER A 263 -31.00 -15.32 -52.86
C SER A 263 -30.97 -16.78 -52.32
N PRO A 264 -31.28 -17.84 -53.11
CA PRO A 264 -31.25 -19.21 -52.58
C PRO A 264 -29.83 -19.72 -52.25
N LYS A 265 -28.79 -19.19 -52.91
CA LYS A 265 -27.39 -19.51 -52.57
C LYS A 265 -26.95 -18.75 -51.33
N TYR A 266 -27.38 -17.50 -51.18
CA TYR A 266 -27.16 -16.69 -49.98
C TYR A 266 -27.69 -17.40 -48.74
N LEU A 267 -28.96 -17.83 -48.73
CA LEU A 267 -29.57 -18.46 -47.55
C LEU A 267 -28.83 -19.73 -47.11
N LYS A 268 -28.34 -20.55 -48.05
CA LYS A 268 -27.57 -21.75 -47.74
C LYS A 268 -26.24 -21.43 -47.05
N LEU A 269 -25.47 -20.49 -47.61
CA LEU A 269 -24.18 -20.07 -47.04
C LEU A 269 -24.37 -19.33 -45.72
N TRP A 270 -25.40 -18.48 -45.61
CA TRP A 270 -25.73 -17.76 -44.38
C TRP A 270 -26.10 -18.71 -43.23
N GLN A 271 -26.89 -19.75 -43.51
CA GLN A 271 -27.21 -20.80 -42.53
C GLN A 271 -25.97 -21.61 -42.12
N LYS A 272 -25.10 -21.97 -43.07
CA LYS A 272 -23.85 -22.72 -42.81
C LYS A 272 -22.87 -21.92 -41.95
N SER A 273 -22.81 -20.60 -42.15
CA SER A 273 -21.89 -19.71 -41.42
C SER A 273 -22.22 -19.47 -39.94
N ASN A 274 -23.40 -19.90 -39.48
CA ASN A 274 -23.91 -19.72 -38.11
C ASN A 274 -24.04 -18.24 -37.65
N PHE A 275 -24.05 -17.28 -38.58
CA PHE A 275 -24.07 -15.85 -38.29
C PHE A 275 -25.38 -15.38 -37.64
N GLU A 276 -26.47 -16.12 -37.82
CA GLU A 276 -27.75 -15.87 -37.13
C GLU A 276 -27.67 -16.08 -35.62
N GLN A 277 -26.78 -16.96 -35.14
CA GLN A 277 -26.55 -17.11 -33.71
C GLN A 277 -25.75 -15.93 -33.17
N LEU A 278 -24.75 -15.45 -33.92
CA LEU A 278 -23.97 -14.26 -33.58
C LEU A 278 -24.86 -13.01 -33.47
N SER A 279 -25.70 -12.75 -34.49
CA SER A 279 -26.57 -11.57 -34.48
C SER A 279 -27.58 -11.61 -33.34
N ARG A 280 -28.17 -12.78 -33.03
CA ARG A 280 -29.05 -12.96 -31.86
C ARG A 280 -28.30 -12.82 -30.54
N ALA A 281 -27.08 -13.34 -30.44
CA ALA A 281 -26.24 -13.20 -29.26
C ALA A 281 -25.92 -11.71 -29.01
N MET A 282 -25.47 -10.98 -30.03
CA MET A 282 -25.19 -9.55 -29.92
C MET A 282 -26.42 -8.72 -29.54
N LYS A 283 -27.60 -9.04 -30.09
CA LYS A 283 -28.86 -8.40 -29.67
C LYS A 283 -29.17 -8.64 -28.19
N ARG A 284 -28.99 -9.87 -27.70
CA ARG A 284 -29.17 -10.21 -26.28
C ARG A 284 -28.12 -9.54 -25.38
N MET A 285 -26.89 -9.43 -25.85
CA MET A 285 -25.79 -8.76 -25.15
C MET A 285 -26.07 -7.27 -25.03
N SER A 286 -26.51 -6.62 -26.11
CA SER A 286 -26.97 -5.24 -26.10
C SER A 286 -28.14 -5.05 -25.13
N ALA A 287 -29.10 -5.96 -25.08
CA ALA A 287 -30.22 -5.82 -24.16
C ALA A 287 -29.84 -6.00 -22.67
N ASN A 288 -28.70 -6.63 -22.36
CA ASN A 288 -28.29 -6.95 -20.98
C ASN A 288 -26.94 -6.34 -20.59
N HIS A 289 -26.44 -5.35 -21.33
CA HIS A 289 -25.08 -4.84 -21.17
C HIS A 289 -24.85 -4.26 -19.77
N ASP A 290 -25.82 -3.50 -19.25
CA ASP A 290 -25.73 -2.81 -17.97
C ASP A 290 -25.71 -3.84 -16.84
N ARG A 291 -26.62 -4.81 -16.90
CA ARG A 291 -26.67 -5.93 -15.95
C ARG A 291 -25.38 -6.73 -15.91
N ALA A 292 -24.80 -7.06 -17.07
CA ALA A 292 -23.57 -7.84 -17.15
C ALA A 292 -22.37 -7.06 -16.59
N LEU A 293 -22.28 -5.76 -16.90
CA LEU A 293 -21.26 -4.86 -16.38
C LEU A 293 -21.35 -4.75 -14.85
N ARG A 294 -22.54 -4.47 -14.29
CA ARG A 294 -22.76 -4.36 -12.84
C ARG A 294 -22.47 -5.66 -12.11
N TYR A 295 -22.85 -6.80 -12.70
CA TYR A 295 -22.54 -8.11 -12.15
C TYR A 295 -21.03 -8.38 -12.13
N SER A 296 -20.30 -7.94 -13.17
CA SER A 296 -18.85 -8.06 -13.21
C SER A 296 -18.17 -7.23 -12.11
N ILE A 297 -18.68 -6.01 -11.82
CA ILE A 297 -18.21 -5.15 -10.73
C ILE A 297 -18.45 -5.86 -9.39
N TYR A 298 -19.65 -6.39 -9.18
CA TYR A 298 -20.01 -7.16 -7.99
C TYR A 298 -19.09 -8.37 -7.78
N GLN A 299 -18.81 -9.16 -8.83
CA GLN A 299 -17.92 -10.32 -8.72
C GLN A 299 -16.51 -9.91 -8.33
N THR A 300 -15.94 -8.85 -8.92
CA THR A 300 -14.63 -8.34 -8.51
C THR A 300 -14.65 -7.84 -7.06
N CYS A 301 -15.69 -7.13 -6.64
CA CYS A 301 -15.82 -6.68 -5.25
C CYS A 301 -15.91 -7.87 -4.27
N ARG A 302 -16.67 -8.91 -4.65
CA ARG A 302 -16.80 -10.15 -3.88
C ARG A 302 -15.47 -10.89 -3.78
N ASP A 303 -14.72 -11.02 -4.86
CA ASP A 303 -13.40 -11.66 -4.88
C ASP A 303 -12.39 -10.88 -4.03
N LEU A 304 -12.45 -9.54 -4.07
CA LEU A 304 -11.66 -8.68 -3.20
C LEU A 304 -12.04 -8.86 -1.72
N CYS A 305 -13.32 -8.89 -1.39
CA CYS A 305 -13.78 -9.18 -0.02
C CYS A 305 -13.39 -10.60 0.45
N ALA A 306 -13.40 -11.60 -0.43
CA ALA A 306 -12.91 -12.94 -0.11
C ALA A 306 -11.41 -12.92 0.18
N SER A 307 -10.63 -12.12 -0.55
CA SER A 307 -9.21 -11.90 -0.26
C SER A 307 -8.99 -11.18 1.08
N ASP A 308 -9.91 -10.30 1.48
CA ASP A 308 -9.83 -9.58 2.76
C ASP A 308 -10.01 -10.53 3.96
N VAL A 309 -10.73 -11.66 3.83
CA VAL A 309 -10.77 -12.72 4.88
C VAL A 309 -9.38 -13.32 5.11
N SER A 310 -8.60 -13.51 4.05
CA SER A 310 -7.19 -13.91 4.18
C SER A 310 -6.33 -12.80 4.78
N LYS A 311 -6.69 -11.53 4.57
CA LYS A 311 -5.98 -10.42 5.21
C LYS A 311 -6.31 -10.34 6.69
N GLU A 312 -7.54 -10.59 7.14
CA GLU A 312 -7.89 -10.59 8.56
C GLU A 312 -7.06 -11.58 9.40
N SER A 313 -6.73 -12.74 8.84
CA SER A 313 -5.82 -13.69 9.51
C SER A 313 -4.39 -13.16 9.54
N LEU A 314 -3.92 -12.52 8.46
CA LEU A 314 -2.64 -11.80 8.43
C LEU A 314 -2.64 -10.65 9.45
N MET A 315 -3.70 -9.85 9.55
CA MET A 315 -3.84 -8.76 10.53
C MET A 315 -3.70 -9.28 11.97
N LYS A 316 -4.28 -10.44 12.29
CA LYS A 316 -4.10 -11.08 13.60
C LYS A 316 -2.66 -11.52 13.81
N GLY A 317 -2.04 -12.14 12.81
CA GLY A 317 -0.62 -12.50 12.85
C GLY A 317 0.28 -11.27 13.05
N GLU A 318 0.01 -10.19 12.32
CA GLU A 318 0.75 -8.94 12.41
C GLU A 318 0.54 -8.24 13.75
N ALA A 319 -0.68 -8.25 14.29
CA ALA A 319 -0.95 -7.78 15.64
C ALA A 319 -0.08 -8.50 16.67
N ASP A 320 0.10 -9.81 16.53
CA ASP A 320 0.97 -10.59 17.41
C ASP A 320 2.44 -10.26 17.17
N THR A 321 2.88 -10.05 15.91
CA THR A 321 4.26 -9.58 15.64
C THR A 321 4.54 -8.18 16.21
N ILE A 322 3.56 -7.28 16.22
CA ILE A 322 3.75 -5.93 16.76
C ILE A 322 3.75 -5.97 18.28
N LYS A 323 2.94 -6.82 18.90
CA LYS A 323 3.03 -7.07 20.35
C LYS A 323 4.42 -7.60 20.73
N THR A 324 4.96 -8.55 19.97
CA THR A 324 6.31 -9.10 20.27
C THR A 324 7.39 -8.04 20.05
N LEU A 325 7.37 -7.34 18.93
CA LEU A 325 8.31 -6.26 18.62
C LEU A 325 8.26 -5.12 19.64
N ARG A 326 7.07 -4.73 20.10
CA ARG A 326 6.90 -3.76 21.18
C ARG A 326 7.53 -4.26 22.48
N SER A 327 7.26 -5.51 22.85
CA SER A 327 7.82 -6.10 24.08
C SER A 327 9.36 -6.19 24.01
N GLU A 328 9.88 -6.44 22.81
CA GLU A 328 11.33 -6.48 22.55
C GLU A 328 11.94 -5.08 22.61
N TRP A 329 11.29 -4.09 21.99
CA TRP A 329 11.69 -2.69 22.06
C TRP A 329 11.70 -2.18 23.51
N SER A 330 10.63 -2.41 24.28
CA SER A 330 10.55 -1.98 25.68
C SER A 330 11.64 -2.63 26.53
N ARG A 331 11.92 -3.92 26.31
CA ARG A 331 13.03 -4.63 26.96
C ARG A 331 14.39 -4.01 26.60
N ASN A 332 14.59 -3.68 25.32
CA ASN A 332 15.83 -3.08 24.85
C ASN A 332 16.02 -1.64 25.37
N ALA A 333 14.95 -0.84 25.46
CA ALA A 333 14.98 0.49 26.04
C ALA A 333 15.31 0.49 27.53
N HIS A 334 14.69 -0.40 28.29
CA HIS A 334 15.03 -0.59 29.71
C HIS A 334 16.46 -1.10 29.90
N ARG A 335 16.93 -1.96 28.98
CA ARG A 335 18.32 -2.44 29.00
C ARG A 335 19.30 -1.31 28.72
N GLU A 336 19.07 -0.52 27.67
CA GLU A 336 19.90 0.62 27.28
C GLU A 336 19.95 1.67 28.41
N LEU A 337 18.81 1.97 29.04
CA LEU A 337 18.75 2.83 30.22
C LEU A 337 19.66 2.32 31.36
N GLN A 338 19.67 1.02 31.62
CA GLN A 338 20.48 0.44 32.70
C GLN A 338 21.95 0.25 32.35
N THR A 339 22.28 -0.05 31.09
CA THR A 339 23.65 -0.37 30.68
C THR A 339 24.39 0.82 30.10
N VAL A 340 23.74 1.66 29.29
CA VAL A 340 24.38 2.80 28.62
C VAL A 340 24.28 4.03 29.49
N LEU A 341 23.05 4.52 29.75
CA LEU A 341 22.84 5.77 30.47
C LEU A 341 23.41 5.72 31.89
N LYS A 342 23.18 4.64 32.64
CA LYS A 342 23.75 4.48 33.98
C LYS A 342 25.26 4.46 34.01
N GLN A 343 25.89 3.74 33.09
CA GLN A 343 27.35 3.67 33.05
C GLN A 343 27.94 5.02 32.64
N GLN A 344 27.32 5.70 31.67
CA GLN A 344 27.77 7.02 31.26
C GLN A 344 27.61 8.06 32.37
N LEU A 345 26.49 8.09 33.10
CA LEU A 345 26.34 9.01 34.25
C LEU A 345 27.34 8.71 35.37
N LEU A 346 27.69 7.44 35.61
CA LEU A 346 28.74 7.07 36.56
C LEU A 346 30.12 7.53 36.07
N LYS A 347 30.43 7.33 34.78
CA LYS A 347 31.68 7.77 34.16
C LYS A 347 31.80 9.29 34.17
N TRP A 348 30.74 10.00 33.83
CA TRP A 348 30.62 11.45 33.87
C TRP A 348 30.95 11.96 35.28
N ARG A 349 30.27 11.43 36.31
CA ARG A 349 30.48 11.78 37.71
C ARG A 349 31.92 11.53 38.20
N GLN A 350 32.50 10.38 37.85
CA GLN A 350 33.79 9.96 38.42
C GLN A 350 35.00 10.49 37.64
N SER A 351 34.89 10.62 36.32
CA SER A 351 36.04 10.89 35.45
C SER A 351 35.97 12.24 34.73
N GLU A 352 34.77 12.68 34.31
CA GLU A 352 34.61 13.90 33.51
C GLU A 352 34.43 15.12 34.39
N LEU A 353 33.55 15.05 35.40
CA LEU A 353 33.29 16.11 36.39
C LEU A 353 33.43 15.63 37.87
N PRO A 354 34.63 15.20 38.30
CA PRO A 354 34.89 15.02 39.73
C PRO A 354 34.94 16.38 40.44
N TRP A 355 34.56 16.41 41.73
CA TRP A 355 34.40 17.63 42.55
C TRP A 355 35.57 18.62 42.47
N TYR A 356 36.81 18.13 42.35
CA TYR A 356 37.99 18.99 42.34
C TYR A 356 38.14 19.79 41.03
N LYS A 357 37.52 19.34 39.92
CA LYS A 357 37.56 20.08 38.65
C LYS A 357 36.68 21.34 38.69
N LEU A 358 35.73 21.42 39.62
CA LEU A 358 34.87 22.60 39.78
C LEU A 358 35.67 23.89 40.03
N TYR A 359 36.87 23.80 40.62
CA TYR A 359 37.71 24.98 40.87
C TYR A 359 38.21 25.69 39.61
N TRP A 360 38.30 24.99 38.48
CA TRP A 360 38.79 25.56 37.22
C TRP A 360 37.86 25.31 36.04
N ARG A 361 36.78 24.56 36.25
CA ARG A 361 35.85 24.12 35.20
C ARG A 361 34.38 24.20 35.64
N ILE A 362 34.03 25.23 36.40
CA ILE A 362 32.64 25.45 36.80
C ILE A 362 31.77 25.86 35.60
N ASP A 363 32.36 26.59 34.64
CA ASP A 363 31.66 27.09 33.47
C ASP A 363 31.33 25.96 32.47
N ASP A 364 32.21 24.97 32.27
CA ASP A 364 31.95 23.86 31.34
C ASP A 364 31.01 22.77 31.91
N VAL A 365 30.44 22.96 33.12
CA VAL A 365 29.53 21.95 33.72
C VAL A 365 28.31 21.73 32.83
N ASP A 366 27.76 22.79 32.23
CA ASP A 366 26.64 22.72 31.30
C ASP A 366 27.02 21.89 30.06
N GLY A 367 28.04 22.32 29.33
CA GLY A 367 28.49 21.66 28.09
C GLY A 367 28.86 20.20 28.28
N ILE A 368 29.67 19.85 29.31
CA ILE A 368 30.06 18.45 29.53
C ILE A 368 28.86 17.56 29.89
N THR A 369 27.90 18.11 30.63
CA THR A 369 26.70 17.36 31.01
C THR A 369 25.79 17.18 29.80
N ARG A 370 25.61 18.22 28.97
CA ARG A 370 24.87 18.16 27.71
C ARG A 370 25.47 17.11 26.77
N ASP A 371 26.77 17.19 26.49
CA ASP A 371 27.48 16.23 25.63
C ASP A 371 27.31 14.78 26.14
N SER A 372 27.39 14.61 27.45
CA SER A 372 27.23 13.29 28.07
C SER A 372 25.80 12.76 27.98
N LEU A 373 24.79 13.64 28.02
CA LEU A 373 23.39 13.25 27.87
C LEU A 373 23.08 12.94 26.39
N GLU A 374 23.45 13.81 25.46
CA GLU A 374 23.22 13.62 24.03
C GLU A 374 23.78 12.27 23.52
N TYR A 375 24.96 11.89 24.00
CA TYR A 375 25.57 10.61 23.64
C TYR A 375 24.86 9.38 24.24
N ALA A 376 24.29 9.50 25.44
CA ALA A 376 23.80 8.34 26.21
C ALA A 376 22.28 8.25 26.36
N PHE A 377 21.54 9.26 25.94
CA PHE A 377 20.09 9.32 26.10
C PHE A 377 19.36 8.51 25.01
N LEU A 378 19.36 7.20 25.20
CA LEU A 378 18.57 6.21 24.44
C LEU A 378 18.69 6.27 22.89
N PRO A 379 19.88 6.47 22.29
CA PRO A 379 20.01 6.57 20.83
C PRO A 379 19.55 5.30 20.09
N ALA A 380 19.86 4.10 20.59
CA ALA A 380 19.49 2.86 19.91
C ALA A 380 17.98 2.60 19.98
N SER A 381 17.37 2.88 21.13
CA SER A 381 15.93 2.75 21.32
C SER A 381 15.13 3.78 20.52
N ARG A 382 15.66 4.99 20.34
CA ARG A 382 15.08 6.01 19.46
C ARG A 382 15.04 5.54 18.00
N GLN A 383 16.16 5.04 17.47
CA GLN A 383 16.19 4.49 16.10
C GLN A 383 15.26 3.29 15.93
N SER A 384 15.24 2.38 16.90
CA SER A 384 14.37 1.21 16.88
C SER A 384 12.89 1.61 16.95
N MET A 385 12.57 2.66 17.70
CA MET A 385 11.22 3.23 17.78
C MET A 385 10.79 3.77 16.42
N CYS A 386 11.62 4.58 15.76
CA CYS A 386 11.33 5.10 14.43
C CYS A 386 11.08 3.97 13.42
N TYR A 387 11.88 2.90 13.45
CA TYR A 387 11.65 1.73 12.61
C TYR A 387 10.30 1.05 12.88
N LEU A 388 9.92 0.89 14.16
CA LEU A 388 8.63 0.30 14.52
C LEU A 388 7.45 1.16 14.07
N LEU A 389 7.53 2.48 14.24
CA LEU A 389 6.50 3.41 13.76
C LEU A 389 6.37 3.34 12.24
N GLY A 390 7.50 3.35 11.52
CA GLY A 390 7.51 3.20 10.06
C GLY A 390 6.90 1.88 9.60
N ARG A 391 7.11 0.80 10.34
CA ARG A 391 6.47 -0.50 10.05
C ARG A 391 4.96 -0.47 10.30
N ILE A 392 4.51 0.16 11.39
CA ILE A 392 3.08 0.32 11.70
C ILE A 392 2.38 1.13 10.61
N ASP A 393 3.03 2.19 10.12
CA ASP A 393 2.47 3.02 9.05
C ASP A 393 2.51 2.30 7.70
N GLY A 394 3.59 1.56 7.41
CA GLY A 394 3.72 0.77 6.19
C GLY A 394 2.65 -0.31 6.04
N PHE A 395 2.15 -0.86 7.14
CA PHE A 395 1.04 -1.81 7.14
C PHE A 395 -0.26 -1.19 6.59
N ALA A 396 -0.53 0.08 6.93
CA ALA A 396 -1.70 0.82 6.48
C ALA A 396 -1.54 1.43 5.07
N CYS A 397 -0.30 1.64 4.59
CA CYS A 397 -0.04 2.20 3.25
C CYS A 397 -0.39 1.27 2.09
N THR A 398 -0.87 0.04 2.36
CA THR A 398 -1.53 -0.82 1.36
C THR A 398 -2.93 -0.29 1.01
N THR A 399 -3.04 1.03 0.84
CA THR A 399 -4.26 1.71 0.44
C THR A 399 -4.52 1.48 -1.05
N PRO A 400 -5.80 1.44 -1.44
CA PRO A 400 -6.22 1.20 -2.82
C PRO A 400 -5.77 2.23 -3.88
N ASN A 401 -5.15 3.35 -3.47
CA ASN A 401 -4.68 4.43 -4.34
C ASN A 401 -3.16 4.68 -4.22
N SER A 402 -2.42 3.82 -3.52
CA SER A 402 -0.96 3.88 -3.57
C SER A 402 -0.51 3.27 -4.90
N PRO A 403 0.28 3.97 -5.74
CA PRO A 403 0.83 3.35 -6.95
C PRO A 403 1.55 2.07 -6.53
N GLU A 404 1.26 0.98 -7.24
CA GLU A 404 1.90 -0.31 -7.00
C GLU A 404 3.41 -0.12 -6.79
N PRO A 405 4.03 -0.79 -5.80
CA PRO A 405 5.47 -0.87 -5.79
C PRO A 405 5.86 -1.58 -7.08
N LEU A 406 6.39 -0.83 -8.04
CA LEU A 406 6.93 -1.35 -9.28
C LEU A 406 7.84 -2.52 -8.92
N THR A 407 7.39 -3.73 -9.25
CA THR A 407 8.22 -4.94 -9.19
C THR A 407 9.21 -4.89 -10.34
N ASP A 408 10.15 -3.95 -10.27
CA ASP A 408 11.39 -3.99 -11.02
C ASP A 408 12.51 -4.06 -10.00
N GLY A 409 13.15 -5.22 -9.95
CA GLY A 409 14.19 -5.53 -8.99
C GLY A 409 15.44 -4.71 -9.23
N ILE A 410 15.51 -3.50 -8.67
CA ILE A 410 16.72 -2.75 -8.30
C ILE A 410 16.30 -1.92 -7.08
N TYR A 411 17.00 -2.10 -5.95
CA TYR A 411 16.92 -1.32 -4.70
C TYR A 411 16.12 0.00 -4.78
N GLY A 412 14.80 -0.10 -4.68
CA GLY A 412 13.88 1.02 -4.68
C GLY A 412 13.59 1.42 -3.25
N LEU A 413 14.44 2.29 -2.70
CA LEU A 413 14.02 3.20 -1.65
C LEU A 413 12.81 3.95 -2.21
N SER A 414 11.60 3.52 -1.84
CA SER A 414 10.42 4.38 -1.97
C SER A 414 10.80 5.74 -1.38
N PRO A 415 10.41 6.89 -1.96
CA PRO A 415 10.66 8.17 -1.35
C PRO A 415 10.11 8.07 0.07
N VAL A 416 11.03 8.02 1.03
CA VAL A 416 10.70 8.18 2.43
C VAL A 416 10.05 9.54 2.47
N GLU A 417 8.71 9.58 2.49
CA GLU A 417 8.00 10.76 2.93
C GLU A 417 8.70 11.18 4.22
N HIS A 418 9.35 12.32 4.11
CA HIS A 418 10.20 12.95 5.09
C HIS A 418 9.50 12.91 6.46
N TRP A 419 10.04 12.11 7.38
CA TRP A 419 9.53 11.91 8.75
C TRP A 419 9.73 13.14 9.66
N ASP A 420 9.66 14.33 9.09
CA ASP A 420 9.74 15.61 9.79
C ASP A 420 8.38 15.98 10.38
N SER A 421 7.69 15.04 11.03
CA SER A 421 6.65 15.40 12.00
C SER A 421 7.32 15.52 13.36
N PRO A 422 7.57 16.76 13.86
CA PRO A 422 8.27 16.99 15.13
C PRO A 422 7.56 16.35 16.33
N SER A 423 6.28 15.99 16.18
CA SER A 423 5.42 15.42 17.21
C SER A 423 5.79 14.00 17.64
N ASP A 424 6.46 13.23 16.79
CA ASP A 424 6.61 11.79 17.00
C ASP A 424 7.94 11.44 17.69
N ASP A 425 8.85 12.41 17.81
CA ASP A 425 10.16 12.25 18.46
C ASP A 425 10.12 12.60 19.96
N VAL A 426 9.41 11.78 20.72
CA VAL A 426 9.25 11.95 22.18
C VAL A 426 10.60 11.95 22.90
N ILE A 427 11.57 11.15 22.45
CA ILE A 427 12.89 11.04 23.09
C ILE A 427 13.74 12.28 22.81
N GLY A 428 13.69 12.84 21.59
CA GLY A 428 14.35 14.11 21.28
C GLY A 428 13.77 15.28 22.08
N GLN A 429 12.43 15.38 22.14
CA GLN A 429 11.76 16.43 22.92
C GLN A 429 12.09 16.36 24.40
N THR A 430 12.15 15.16 24.99
CA THR A 430 12.53 15.04 26.41
C THR A 430 13.99 15.39 26.64
N LEU A 431 14.89 15.10 25.70
CA LEU A 431 16.28 15.52 25.77
C LEU A 431 16.42 17.06 25.76
N GLU A 432 15.64 17.74 24.92
CA GLU A 432 15.57 19.21 24.90
C GLU A 432 14.99 19.77 26.21
N GLU A 433 13.91 19.17 26.73
CA GLU A 433 13.34 19.53 28.05
C GLU A 433 14.36 19.32 29.18
N LEU A 434 15.12 18.23 29.13
CA LEU A 434 16.18 17.88 30.07
C LEU A 434 17.30 18.93 30.08
N ASP A 435 17.67 19.40 28.89
CA ASP A 435 18.73 20.39 28.69
C ASP A 435 18.33 21.75 29.28
N ASP A 436 17.16 22.26 28.89
CA ASP A 436 16.67 23.57 29.33
C ASP A 436 16.43 23.64 30.85
N THR A 437 15.98 22.53 31.45
CA THR A 437 15.57 22.51 32.85
C THR A 437 16.66 21.97 33.78
N LEU A 438 17.04 20.69 33.62
CA LEU A 438 17.85 19.97 34.60
C LEU A 438 19.33 20.29 34.49
N VAL A 439 19.86 20.50 33.28
CA VAL A 439 21.27 20.87 33.08
C VAL A 439 21.53 22.29 33.57
N SER A 440 20.66 23.24 33.19
CA SER A 440 20.70 24.62 33.66
C SER A 440 20.56 24.72 35.19
N GLU A 441 19.64 23.96 35.79
CA GLU A 441 19.48 23.89 37.24
C GLU A 441 20.72 23.32 37.94
N LEU A 442 21.32 22.25 37.40
CA LEU A 442 22.55 21.68 37.92
C LEU A 442 23.69 22.71 37.91
N HIS A 443 23.86 23.44 36.80
CA HIS A 443 24.89 24.46 36.66
C HIS A 443 24.71 25.59 37.68
N SER A 444 23.50 26.14 37.79
CA SER A 444 23.18 27.22 38.75
C SER A 444 23.41 26.78 40.20
N ARG A 445 22.94 25.58 40.57
CA ARG A 445 23.15 25.02 41.92
C ARG A 445 24.62 24.74 42.20
N ALA A 446 25.37 24.21 41.23
CA ALA A 446 26.80 23.96 41.36
C ALA A 446 27.57 25.26 41.60
N TYR A 447 27.28 26.31 40.83
CA TYR A 447 27.92 27.61 40.96
C TYR A 447 27.64 28.26 42.32
N HIS A 448 26.39 28.21 42.77
CA HIS A 448 25.98 28.75 44.06
C HIS A 448 26.68 28.04 45.23
N GLU A 449 26.71 26.71 45.22
CA GLU A 449 27.38 25.94 46.27
C GLU A 449 28.90 26.13 46.25
N PHE A 450 29.49 26.23 45.05
CA PHE A 450 30.91 26.57 44.90
C PHE A 450 31.24 27.93 45.52
N LEU A 451 30.49 28.99 45.17
CA LEU A 451 30.71 30.33 45.73
C LEU A 451 30.54 30.37 47.23
N LYS A 452 29.53 29.68 47.79
CA LYS A 452 29.35 29.59 49.25
C LYS A 452 30.56 28.97 49.94
N VAL A 453 31.17 27.92 49.36
CA VAL A 453 32.34 27.26 49.94
C VAL A 453 33.58 28.14 49.80
N VAL A 454 33.84 28.69 48.62
CA VAL A 454 35.03 29.48 48.34
C VAL A 454 35.00 30.80 49.12
N LEU A 455 33.91 31.58 49.01
CA LEU A 455 33.80 32.89 49.64
C LEU A 455 33.45 32.80 51.13
N GLY A 456 32.68 31.79 51.54
CA GLY A 456 32.21 31.66 52.92
C GLY A 456 33.18 30.94 53.85
N ILE A 457 33.96 29.97 53.33
CA ILE A 457 34.84 29.14 54.17
C ILE A 457 36.30 29.39 53.79
N GLN A 458 36.68 29.16 52.54
CA GLN A 458 38.10 29.11 52.16
C GLN A 458 38.78 30.48 52.15
N LEU A 459 38.12 31.49 51.59
CA LEU A 459 38.69 32.83 51.47
C LEU A 459 38.89 33.51 52.85
N PRO A 460 37.92 33.50 53.79
CA PRO A 460 38.13 34.05 55.12
C PRO A 460 39.19 33.27 55.92
N THR A 461 39.20 31.95 55.82
CA THR A 461 40.16 31.11 56.55
C THR A 461 41.58 31.20 56.00
N VAL A 462 41.80 31.72 54.79
CA VAL A 462 43.14 32.00 54.26
C VAL A 462 43.55 33.46 54.49
N ILE A 463 42.65 34.42 54.22
CA ILE A 463 42.94 35.85 54.32
C ILE A 463 43.13 36.29 55.77
N ILE A 464 42.24 35.89 56.69
CA ILE A 464 42.30 36.33 58.09
C ILE A 464 43.61 35.86 58.74
N PRO A 465 44.03 34.58 58.61
CA PRO A 465 45.32 34.15 59.14
C PRO A 465 46.52 34.80 58.44
N ALA A 466 46.47 35.03 57.13
CA ALA A 466 47.53 35.72 56.41
C ALA A 466 47.72 37.18 56.89
N LEU A 467 46.62 37.91 57.07
CA LEU A 467 46.63 39.26 57.67
C LEU A 467 47.08 39.22 59.13
N GLY A 468 46.70 38.19 59.88
CA GLY A 468 47.14 37.97 61.26
C GLY A 468 48.66 37.82 61.39
N VAL A 469 49.29 37.09 60.48
CA VAL A 469 50.76 36.96 60.42
C VAL A 469 51.41 38.28 60.00
N TYR A 470 50.86 38.97 58.99
CA TYR A 470 51.48 40.18 58.42
C TYR A 470 51.32 41.43 59.29
N LEU A 471 50.16 41.63 59.93
CA LEU A 471 49.84 42.85 60.68
C LEU A 471 50.08 42.73 62.18
N TYR A 472 50.01 41.52 62.75
CA TYR A 472 49.99 41.31 64.20
C TYR A 472 51.08 40.35 64.70
N ASP A 473 52.05 39.98 63.84
CA ASP A 473 53.18 39.07 64.15
C ASP A 473 52.75 37.74 64.80
N LEU A 474 51.55 37.24 64.45
CA LEU A 474 51.05 35.98 64.99
C LEU A 474 51.87 34.79 64.45
N SER A 475 52.05 33.77 65.29
CA SER A 475 52.82 32.58 64.92
C SER A 475 52.30 31.94 63.63
N LEU A 476 53.20 31.81 62.65
CA LEU A 476 52.94 31.17 61.37
C LEU A 476 52.39 29.75 61.53
N TYR A 477 52.81 29.03 62.58
CA TYR A 477 52.36 27.67 62.84
C TYR A 477 50.84 27.62 63.17
N ASN A 478 50.38 28.51 64.04
CA ASN A 478 48.98 28.55 64.47
C ASN A 478 48.07 29.05 63.33
N MET A 479 48.49 30.14 62.67
CA MET A 479 47.74 30.74 61.57
C MET A 479 47.74 29.85 60.32
N GLY A 480 48.87 29.20 60.03
CA GLY A 480 48.97 28.21 58.96
C GLY A 480 48.08 26.98 59.19
N SER A 481 47.92 26.54 60.44
CA SER A 481 47.03 25.42 60.78
C SER A 481 45.55 25.76 60.55
N ILE A 482 45.12 26.98 60.90
CA ILE A 482 43.75 27.46 60.65
C ILE A 482 43.48 27.56 59.15
N ALA A 483 44.43 28.10 58.39
CA ALA A 483 44.32 28.19 56.93
C ALA A 483 44.24 26.81 56.27
N ALA A 484 45.10 25.87 56.68
CA ALA A 484 45.06 24.51 56.18
C ALA A 484 43.73 23.80 56.51
N PHE A 485 43.23 23.97 57.74
CA PHE A 485 41.95 23.40 58.15
C PHE A 485 40.78 23.95 57.31
N GLY A 486 40.73 25.27 57.09
CA GLY A 486 39.69 25.90 56.28
C GLY A 486 39.67 25.43 54.83
N ILE A 487 40.85 25.24 54.22
CA ILE A 487 40.97 24.67 52.87
C ILE A 487 40.45 23.24 52.83
N VAL A 488 40.90 22.38 53.75
CA VAL A 488 40.50 20.96 53.80
C VAL A 488 39.01 20.82 54.07
N TRP A 489 38.47 21.59 55.02
CA TRP A 489 37.06 21.58 55.35
C TRP A 489 36.19 22.08 54.19
N GLY A 490 36.64 23.13 53.49
CA GLY A 490 36.00 23.62 52.28
C GLY A 490 35.94 22.54 51.20
N CYS A 491 37.05 21.86 50.91
CA CYS A 491 37.09 20.75 49.95
C CYS A 491 36.16 19.60 50.35
N PHE A 492 36.14 19.21 51.62
CA PHE A 492 35.26 18.15 52.11
C PHE A 492 33.78 18.50 51.97
N LYS A 493 33.41 19.74 52.29
CA LYS A 493 32.04 20.23 52.14
C LYS A 493 31.63 20.29 50.66
N LEU A 494 32.52 20.77 49.79
CA LEU A 494 32.30 20.81 48.34
C LEU A 494 32.12 19.41 47.76
N GLN A 495 32.96 18.45 48.18
CA GLN A 495 32.82 17.05 47.76
C GLN A 495 31.44 16.50 48.13
N LYS A 496 31.03 16.62 49.39
CA LYS A 496 29.75 16.07 49.87
C LYS A 496 28.54 16.70 49.19
N THR A 497 28.57 18.02 48.99
CA THR A 497 27.48 18.75 48.33
C THR A 497 27.41 18.42 46.85
N TRP A 498 28.55 18.35 46.17
CA TRP A 498 28.62 17.92 44.76
C TRP A 498 28.14 16.48 44.56
N ASP A 499 28.59 15.55 45.39
CA ASP A 499 28.17 14.15 45.31
C ASP A 499 26.64 14.01 45.49
N ALA A 500 26.05 14.80 46.39
CA ALA A 500 24.60 14.86 46.57
C ALA A 500 23.89 15.42 45.33
N LEU A 501 24.34 16.58 44.81
CA LEU A 501 23.78 17.20 43.61
C LEU A 501 23.85 16.26 42.39
N CYS A 502 24.98 15.59 42.16
CA CYS A 502 25.13 14.62 41.08
C CYS A 502 24.26 13.37 41.26
N SER A 503 23.98 12.98 42.51
CA SER A 503 23.06 11.87 42.80
C SER A 503 21.63 12.27 42.47
N ASP A 504 21.18 13.41 42.97
CA ASP A 504 19.83 13.93 42.75
C ASP A 504 19.57 14.16 41.25
N PHE A 505 20.52 14.78 40.55
CA PHE A 505 20.46 14.94 39.10
C PHE A 505 20.33 13.60 38.38
N SER A 506 21.16 12.60 38.73
CA SER A 506 21.08 11.30 38.07
C SER A 506 19.72 10.63 38.27
N VAL A 507 19.13 10.76 39.47
CA VAL A 507 17.79 10.21 39.76
C VAL A 507 16.74 10.92 38.90
N ALA A 508 16.76 12.25 38.82
CA ALA A 508 15.84 13.03 38.00
C ALA A 508 15.92 12.66 36.51
N VAL A 509 17.14 12.52 35.98
CA VAL A 509 17.36 12.07 34.58
C VAL A 509 16.79 10.67 34.36
N PHE A 510 16.96 9.74 35.32
CA PHE A 510 16.39 8.40 35.21
C PHE A 510 14.87 8.39 35.25
N GLU A 511 14.25 9.23 36.07
CA GLU A 511 12.80 9.36 36.14
C GLU A 511 12.22 9.90 34.83
N LYS A 512 12.84 10.96 34.28
CA LYS A 512 12.47 11.51 32.97
C LYS A 512 12.68 10.50 31.83
N ALA A 513 13.78 9.75 31.84
CA ALA A 513 14.02 8.69 30.85
C ALA A 513 13.02 7.52 30.96
N ARG A 514 12.59 7.14 32.17
CA ARG A 514 11.53 6.13 32.34
C ARG A 514 10.17 6.65 31.86
N ALA A 515 9.86 7.92 32.16
CA ALA A 515 8.65 8.56 31.68
C ALA A 515 8.61 8.60 30.14
N SER A 516 9.72 8.96 29.49
CA SER A 516 9.80 9.00 28.02
C SER A 516 9.61 7.62 27.39
N ILE A 517 10.16 6.55 27.98
CA ILE A 517 9.94 5.17 27.53
C ILE A 517 8.45 4.79 27.62
N ASN A 518 7.79 5.13 28.73
CA ASN A 518 6.36 4.86 28.90
C ASN A 518 5.51 5.63 27.88
N SER A 519 5.82 6.90 27.64
CA SER A 519 5.13 7.71 26.62
C SER A 519 5.33 7.15 25.21
N CYS A 520 6.54 6.68 24.88
CA CYS A 520 6.81 6.00 23.62
C CYS A 520 6.02 4.70 23.47
N GLU A 521 5.91 3.89 24.53
CA GLU A 521 5.11 2.66 24.51
C GLU A 521 3.62 2.95 24.27
N GLN A 522 3.10 3.99 24.91
CA GLN A 522 1.73 4.47 24.68
C GLN A 522 1.53 4.95 23.24
N LEU A 523 2.50 5.66 22.68
CA LEU A 523 2.46 6.14 21.29
C LEU A 523 2.46 4.98 20.27
N ILE A 524 3.31 3.97 20.47
CA ILE A 524 3.30 2.75 19.64
C ILE A 524 1.91 2.11 19.68
N TRP A 525 1.35 1.97 20.88
CA TRP A 525 0.07 1.32 21.07
C TRP A 525 -1.09 2.10 20.45
N SER A 526 -1.18 3.41 20.72
CA SER A 526 -2.27 4.25 20.22
C SER A 526 -2.24 4.35 18.70
N ARG A 527 -1.06 4.43 18.09
CA ARG A 527 -0.91 4.46 16.63
C ARG A 527 -1.34 3.13 16.00
N TRP A 528 -0.90 2.01 16.57
CA TRP A 528 -1.34 0.68 16.13
C TRP A 528 -2.84 0.49 16.30
N GLU A 529 -3.40 0.87 17.44
CA GLU A 529 -4.83 0.72 17.73
C GLU A 529 -5.68 1.57 16.76
N GLY A 530 -5.27 2.82 16.52
CA GLY A 530 -5.91 3.69 15.53
C GLY A 530 -5.91 3.07 14.13
N LYS A 531 -4.78 2.53 13.68
CA LYS A 531 -4.66 1.87 12.37
C LYS A 531 -5.42 0.55 12.29
N ALA A 532 -5.43 -0.24 13.36
CA ALA A 532 -6.17 -1.48 13.40
C ALA A 532 -7.70 -1.25 13.40
N ILE A 533 -8.17 -0.16 13.98
CA ILE A 533 -9.58 0.26 13.92
C ILE A 533 -9.92 0.72 12.50
N GLU A 534 -9.11 1.60 11.91
CA GLU A 534 -9.29 2.10 10.54
C GLU A 534 -9.41 0.94 9.52
N GLU A 535 -8.51 -0.04 9.57
CA GLU A 535 -8.56 -1.19 8.67
C GLU A 535 -9.78 -2.09 8.90
N LYS A 536 -10.19 -2.31 10.16
CA LYS A 536 -11.41 -3.08 10.46
C LYS A 536 -12.65 -2.38 9.91
N GLU A 537 -12.77 -1.06 10.13
CA GLU A 537 -13.87 -0.27 9.60
C GLU A 537 -13.92 -0.34 8.08
N ARG A 538 -12.77 -0.22 7.40
CA ARG A 538 -12.68 -0.37 5.94
C ARG A 538 -13.14 -1.74 5.45
N VAL A 539 -12.72 -2.82 6.11
CA VAL A 539 -13.12 -4.19 5.75
C VAL A 539 -14.62 -4.41 6.01
N ASP A 540 -15.13 -3.92 7.12
CA ASP A 540 -16.55 -4.01 7.46
C ASP A 540 -17.42 -3.23 6.47
N ASP A 541 -16.99 -2.03 6.06
CA ASP A 541 -17.71 -1.22 5.08
C ASP A 541 -17.70 -1.84 3.69
N ARG A 542 -16.59 -2.47 3.26
CA ARG A 542 -16.55 -3.28 2.04
C ARG A 542 -17.52 -4.45 2.09
N LYS A 543 -17.58 -5.18 3.21
CA LYS A 543 -18.50 -6.32 3.40
C LYS A 543 -19.96 -5.87 3.38
N LYS A 544 -20.30 -4.78 4.06
CA LYS A 544 -21.65 -4.20 4.04
C LYS A 544 -22.07 -3.84 2.61
N LEU A 545 -21.20 -3.18 1.84
CA LEU A 545 -21.48 -2.83 0.45
C LEU A 545 -21.76 -4.07 -0.42
N VAL A 546 -20.94 -5.11 -0.29
CA VAL A 546 -21.14 -6.37 -1.06
C VAL A 546 -22.44 -7.07 -0.64
N ALA A 547 -22.79 -7.07 0.64
CA ALA A 547 -24.05 -7.63 1.12
C ALA A 547 -25.28 -6.86 0.60
N GLU A 548 -25.23 -5.52 0.59
CA GLU A 548 -26.29 -4.68 0.01
C GLU A 548 -26.43 -4.92 -1.52
N MET A 549 -25.31 -5.10 -2.22
CA MET A 549 -25.34 -5.50 -3.64
C MET A 549 -25.97 -6.87 -3.83
N GLU A 550 -25.63 -7.87 -3.00
CA GLU A 550 -26.20 -9.22 -3.07
C GLU A 550 -27.71 -9.23 -2.78
N GLU A 551 -28.16 -8.45 -1.79
CA GLU A 551 -29.58 -8.27 -1.49
C GLU A 551 -30.34 -7.68 -2.69
N SER A 552 -29.77 -6.65 -3.33
CA SER A 552 -30.38 -6.01 -4.50
C SER A 552 -30.51 -6.96 -5.71
N ILE A 553 -29.64 -7.96 -5.81
CA ILE A 553 -29.69 -9.02 -6.84
C ILE A 553 -30.77 -10.06 -6.49
N THR A 554 -30.88 -10.45 -5.22
CA THR A 554 -31.76 -11.53 -4.74
C THR A 554 -33.22 -11.11 -4.61
N GLN A 555 -33.53 -9.90 -4.13
CA GLN A 555 -34.91 -9.35 -4.03
C GLN A 555 -35.66 -9.24 -5.36
N ASN A 556 -34.94 -9.54 -6.42
CA ASN A 556 -35.28 -9.23 -7.76
C ASN A 556 -35.45 -10.57 -8.52
N LYS A 557 -34.80 -11.67 -8.13
CA LYS A 557 -35.18 -12.99 -8.65
C LYS A 557 -36.61 -13.33 -8.25
#